data_AF-A0A358V0F6-F1
#
_entry.id   AF-A0A358V0F6-F1
#
_cell.length_a   1.000
_cell.length_b   1.000
_cell.length_c   1.000
_cell.angle_alpha   90.00
_cell.angle_beta   90.00
_cell.angle_gamma   90.00
#
_symmetry.space_group_name_H-M   'P 1'
#
loop_
_entity.id
_entity.type
_entity.pdbx_description
1 polymer ?
#
loop_
_entity_poly.entity_id
_entity_poly.type
_entity_poly.pdbx_seq_one_letter_code
_entity_poly.pdbx_strand_id
1 'polypeptide(L)'
;GELISKSQNSGEAIYAKKIKKEEGNIDFNLSASEIHNKFRAFQPWPGISVGGIKLISISISEQKSKAGEIISLNPLTIGTSNGSVIIE
;
A
#
# COMPACT_ATOMS: atom_id res chain seq x y z
N GLY A 1 28.09 -9.99 -32.58
CA GLY A 1 26.64 -10.07 -32.37
C GLY A 1 26.05 -8.72 -32.74
N GLU A 2 25.02 -8.70 -33.58
CA GLU A 2 24.34 -7.46 -33.95
C GLU A 2 23.24 -7.15 -32.93
N LEU A 3 23.24 -5.92 -32.41
CA LEU A 3 22.18 -5.39 -31.55
C LEU A 3 21.42 -4.32 -32.33
N ILE A 4 20.09 -4.43 -32.38
CA ILE A 4 19.21 -3.49 -33.09
C ILE A 4 18.33 -2.77 -32.06
N SER A 5 18.39 -1.44 -32.04
CA SER A 5 17.58 -0.61 -31.16
C SER A 5 16.14 -0.47 -31.68
N LYS A 6 15.17 -0.41 -30.78
CA LYS A 6 13.77 -0.09 -31.08
C LYS A 6 13.37 1.20 -30.36
N SER A 7 12.81 2.17 -31.10
CA SER A 7 12.28 3.42 -30.53
C SER A 7 11.03 3.14 -29.68
N GLN A 8 10.87 3.88 -28.57
CA GLN A 8 9.70 3.79 -27.70
C GLN A 8 8.56 4.68 -28.22
N ASN A 9 7.31 4.25 -28.04
CA ASN A 9 6.14 5.07 -28.32
C ASN A 9 5.94 6.11 -27.20
N SER A 10 6.18 7.39 -27.47
CA SER A 10 6.04 8.47 -26.48
C SER A 10 4.61 8.63 -25.93
N GLY A 11 3.58 8.20 -26.67
CA GLY A 11 2.19 8.26 -26.22
C GLY A 11 1.83 7.21 -25.15
N GLU A 12 2.65 6.17 -24.98
CA GLU A 12 2.48 5.12 -23.97
C GLU A 12 3.39 5.30 -22.75
N ALA A 13 4.20 6.38 -22.74
CA ALA A 13 5.15 6.63 -21.67
C ALA A 13 4.45 7.09 -20.38
N ILE A 14 4.78 6.44 -19.26
CA ILE A 14 4.38 6.86 -17.91
C ILE A 14 5.61 6.99 -17.00
N TYR A 15 5.50 7.82 -15.96
CA TYR A 15 6.62 8.15 -15.08
C TYR A 15 6.45 7.56 -13.68
N ALA A 16 7.42 6.76 -13.25
CA ALA A 16 7.60 6.37 -11.86
C ALA A 16 8.37 7.49 -11.14
N LYS A 17 7.65 8.33 -10.39
CA LYS A 17 8.27 9.42 -9.60
C LYS A 17 9.05 8.86 -8.41
N LYS A 18 9.99 9.65 -7.89
CA LYS A 18 10.75 9.32 -6.69
C LYS A 18 9.81 9.15 -5.49
N ILE A 19 9.96 8.02 -4.79
CA ILE A 19 9.22 7.71 -3.57
C ILE A 19 9.65 8.69 -2.46
N LYS A 20 8.67 9.21 -1.71
CA LYS A 20 8.91 10.05 -0.53
C LYS A 20 8.56 9.31 0.75
N LYS A 21 9.16 9.70 1.87
CA LYS A 21 8.93 9.04 3.17
C LYS A 21 7.46 9.16 3.60
N GLU A 22 6.82 10.28 3.30
CA GLU A 22 5.44 10.57 3.70
C GLU A 22 4.43 9.66 2.98
N GLU A 23 4.80 9.09 1.83
CA GLU A 23 3.95 8.15 1.09
C GLU A 23 3.79 6.80 1.82
N GLY A 24 4.67 6.52 2.79
CA GLY A 24 4.54 5.37 3.70
C GLY A 24 3.45 5.55 4.76
N ASN A 25 2.94 6.76 5.00
CA ASN A 25 1.82 6.95 5.91
C ASN A 25 0.54 6.38 5.29
N ILE A 26 -0.10 5.46 6.00
CA ILE A 26 -1.30 4.78 5.51
C ILE A 26 -2.48 5.73 5.57
N ASP A 27 -3.20 5.80 4.45
CA ASP A 27 -4.54 6.37 4.36
C ASP A 27 -5.55 5.24 4.29
N PHE A 28 -6.37 5.08 5.34
CA PHE A 28 -7.40 4.04 5.40
C PHE A 28 -8.60 4.30 4.47
N ASN A 29 -8.65 5.46 3.80
CA ASN A 29 -9.62 5.70 2.71
C ASN A 29 -9.24 4.96 1.41
N LEU A 30 -8.04 4.38 1.32
CA LEU A 30 -7.68 3.45 0.26
C LEU A 30 -8.30 2.08 0.53
N SER A 31 -8.43 1.24 -0.49
CA SER A 31 -8.89 -0.13 -0.31
C SER A 31 -7.83 -0.99 0.38
N ALA A 32 -8.25 -2.08 1.04
CA ALA A 32 -7.32 -3.03 1.65
C ALA A 32 -6.26 -3.56 0.65
N SER A 33 -6.64 -3.75 -0.62
CA SER A 33 -5.72 -4.16 -1.68
C SER A 33 -4.67 -3.10 -2.01
N GLU A 34 -5.07 -1.83 -2.08
CA GLU A 34 -4.13 -0.71 -2.31
C GLU A 34 -3.15 -0.55 -1.15
N ILE A 35 -3.62 -0.67 0.09
CA ILE A 35 -2.77 -0.61 1.28
C ILE A 35 -1.79 -1.79 1.28
N HIS A 36 -2.26 -3.00 0.98
CA HIS A 36 -1.41 -4.19 0.87
C HIS A 36 -0.38 -4.09 -0.27
N ASN A 37 -0.74 -3.48 -1.40
CA ASN A 37 0.21 -3.22 -2.48
C ASN A 37 1.26 -2.18 -2.07
N LYS A 38 0.87 -1.12 -1.34
CA LYS A 38 1.80 -0.15 -0.77
C LYS A 38 2.75 -0.79 0.24
N PHE A 39 2.24 -1.67 1.11
CA PHE A 39 3.07 -2.46 2.02
C PHE A 39 4.19 -3.16 1.26
N ARG A 40 3.84 -3.96 0.26
CA ARG A 40 4.79 -4.73 -0.56
C ARG A 40 5.77 -3.84 -1.33
N ALA A 41 5.29 -2.72 -1.86
CA ALA A 41 6.11 -1.79 -2.65
C ALA A 41 7.12 -0.99 -1.81
N PHE A 42 6.80 -0.73 -0.54
CA PHE A 42 7.60 0.11 0.35
C PHE A 42 8.44 -0.68 1.36
N GLN A 43 8.56 -2.00 1.22
CA GLN A 43 9.51 -2.79 2.02
C GLN A 43 10.91 -2.79 1.40
N PRO A 44 11.99 -2.59 2.18
CA PRO A 44 12.01 -2.20 3.60
C PRO A 44 11.88 -0.68 3.82
N TRP A 45 12.03 0.11 2.75
CA TRP A 45 11.99 1.57 2.79
C TRP A 45 10.91 2.14 1.83
N PRO A 46 10.14 3.14 2.27
CA PRO A 46 10.12 3.75 3.61
C PRO A 46 9.52 2.86 4.72
N GLY A 47 8.92 1.74 4.36
CA GLY A 47 7.94 1.01 5.16
C GLY A 47 6.59 1.71 5.10
N ILE A 48 5.58 1.08 5.72
CA ILE A 48 4.29 1.73 5.96
C ILE A 48 4.13 2.05 7.44
N SER A 49 3.42 3.12 7.77
CA SER A 49 3.21 3.54 9.15
C SER A 49 1.84 4.16 9.41
N VAL A 50 1.37 4.02 10.65
CA VAL A 50 0.17 4.67 11.20
C VAL A 50 0.60 5.44 12.45
N GLY A 51 0.35 6.75 12.49
CA GLY A 51 0.75 7.58 13.64
C GLY A 51 2.25 7.54 13.97
N GLY A 52 3.10 7.27 12.97
CA GLY A 52 4.55 7.12 13.15
C GLY A 52 5.02 5.72 13.56
N ILE A 53 4.11 4.79 13.84
CA ILE A 53 4.42 3.39 14.15
C ILE A 53 4.51 2.61 12.83
N LYS A 54 5.65 1.95 12.59
CA LYS A 54 5.84 1.10 11.40
C LYS A 54 5.06 -0.21 11.54
N LEU A 55 4.39 -0.62 10.48
CA LEU A 55 3.76 -1.94 10.40
C LEU A 55 4.72 -2.92 9.71
N ILE A 56 4.89 -4.09 10.32
CA ILE A 56 5.84 -5.11 9.87
C ILE A 56 5.15 -6.24 9.11
N SER A 57 3.92 -6.58 9.50
CA SER A 57 3.07 -7.53 8.79
C SER A 57 1.65 -6.97 8.70
N ILE A 58 1.05 -7.11 7.52
CA ILE A 58 -0.37 -6.86 7.31
C ILE A 58 -0.97 -7.91 6.38
N SER A 59 -2.23 -8.27 6.60
CA SER A 59 -3.00 -9.16 5.73
C SER A 59 -4.37 -8.54 5.42
N ILE A 60 -5.00 -8.97 4.32
CA ILE A 60 -6.32 -8.47 3.89
C ILE A 60 -7.42 -9.30 4.55
N SER A 61 -8.51 -8.64 4.95
CA SER A 61 -9.76 -9.27 5.37
C SER A 61 -10.95 -8.64 4.64
N GLU A 62 -12.03 -9.39 4.49
CA GLU A 62 -13.24 -8.94 3.78
C GLU A 62 -14.26 -8.24 4.70
N GLN A 63 -13.92 -8.07 5.99
CA GLN A 63 -14.79 -7.38 6.94
C GLN A 63 -14.99 -5.92 6.50
N LYS A 64 -16.22 -5.44 6.66
CA LYS A 64 -16.62 -4.09 6.27
C LYS A 64 -16.93 -3.25 7.49
N SER A 65 -16.35 -2.06 7.54
CA SER A 65 -16.65 -1.00 8.51
C SER A 65 -16.27 0.35 7.89
N LYS A 66 -16.33 1.43 8.66
CA LYS A 66 -15.86 2.73 8.17
C LYS A 66 -14.35 2.72 8.04
N ALA A 67 -13.83 3.48 7.08
CA ALA A 67 -12.39 3.69 6.93
C ALA A 67 -11.78 4.21 8.26
N GLY A 68 -10.76 3.50 8.75
CA GLY A 68 -10.07 3.82 10.00
C GLY A 68 -10.77 3.32 11.27
N GLU A 69 -11.93 2.67 11.18
CA GLU A 69 -12.62 2.09 12.32
C GLU A 69 -11.97 0.76 12.76
N ILE A 70 -11.72 0.60 14.06
CA ILE A 70 -11.21 -0.64 14.63
C ILE A 70 -12.37 -1.64 14.73
N ILE A 71 -12.29 -2.72 13.95
CA ILE A 71 -13.29 -3.81 13.90
C ILE A 71 -13.05 -4.82 15.01
N SER A 72 -11.78 -5.17 15.24
CA SER A 72 -11.34 -6.10 16.28
C SER A 72 -9.99 -5.65 16.82
N LEU A 73 -9.75 -5.89 18.10
CA LEU A 73 -8.44 -5.71 18.73
C LEU A 73 -7.63 -7.02 18.78
N ASN A 74 -8.25 -8.16 18.48
CA ASN A 74 -7.60 -9.46 18.52
C ASN A 74 -8.13 -10.38 17.40
N PRO A 75 -7.44 -10.49 16.25
CA PRO A 75 -6.28 -9.67 15.85
C PRO A 75 -6.69 -8.22 15.52
N LEU A 76 -5.75 -7.27 15.58
CA LEU A 76 -6.02 -5.86 15.28
C LEU A 76 -6.49 -5.72 13.83
N THR A 77 -7.76 -5.39 13.64
CA THR A 77 -8.40 -5.28 12.33
C THR A 77 -8.97 -3.89 12.14
N ILE A 78 -8.60 -3.22 11.05
CA ILE A 78 -9.02 -1.85 10.75
C ILE A 78 -9.76 -1.80 9.41
N GLY A 79 -10.90 -1.13 9.41
CA GLY A 79 -11.71 -0.88 8.21
C GLY A 79 -11.00 0.00 7.19
N THR A 80 -11.25 -0.28 5.92
CA THR A 80 -10.76 0.50 4.78
C THR A 80 -11.92 0.96 3.90
N SER A 81 -11.68 1.66 2.78
CA SER A 81 -12.79 1.99 1.87
C SER A 81 -13.41 0.76 1.19
N ASN A 82 -12.66 -0.34 1.08
CA ASN A 82 -13.18 -1.61 0.62
C ASN A 82 -12.40 -2.78 1.26
N GLY A 83 -13.09 -3.53 2.12
CA GLY A 83 -12.51 -4.57 2.97
C GLY A 83 -11.86 -3.99 4.24
N SER A 84 -10.99 -4.77 4.87
CA SER A 84 -10.24 -4.40 6.05
C SER A 84 -8.81 -4.93 5.99
N VAL A 85 -7.93 -4.39 6.83
CA VAL A 85 -6.56 -4.88 7.01
C VAL A 85 -6.40 -5.42 8.43
N ILE A 86 -5.77 -6.58 8.54
CA ILE A 86 -5.33 -7.14 9.81
C ILE A 86 -3.85 -6.76 9.98
N ILE A 87 -3.50 -6.25 11.15
CA ILE A 87 -2.14 -5.88 11.52
C ILE A 87 -1.62 -6.93 12.51
N GLU A 88 -0.46 -7.53 12.19
CA GLU A 88 0.16 -8.66 12.89
C GLU A 88 1.55 -8.33 13.44
#